data_AF-A0A4Q7UUY5-F1
#
_entry.id   AF-A0A4Q7UUY5-F1
#
_cell.length_a   1.000
_cell.length_b   1.000
_cell.length_c   1.000
_cell.angle_alpha   90.00
_cell.angle_beta   90.00
_cell.angle_gamma   90.00
#
_symmetry.space_group_name_H-M   'P 1'
#
loop_
_entity.id
_entity.type
_entity.pdbx_description
1 polymer ?
#
loop_
_entity_poly.entity_id
_entity_poly.type
_entity_poly.pdbx_seq_one_letter_code
_entity_poly.pdbx_strand_id
1 'polypeptide(L)'
;MKLIEDRPNGQSIQIWECRSCEATRACRPGWLTRCHVCLDERTDPSIAEAYGMIFESMITTDEERQKLRDIYGVGANEWIDDVDAHGLIMYNTVQDELLMHERPGWSVLAADIAGLPWGGHSGRRSSHGVWGRHDACGTVQSMRAVECAVCPPTPGSRTHRARAESPQLLYLVAFDDPAGVGSLVKFGHGSRRRVLDHISGGAVPLLVLRATFRQVVKAERKLAARYGCDAVGAITGLPASFERGTEVVPAGLNVDLHRVLSGTGVTDVTELFSIATPERAPVT
;
A
#
# COMPACT_ATOMS: atom_id res chain seq x y z
N MET A 1 14.34 -23.41 -14.36
CA MET A 1 14.35 -22.40 -13.29
C MET A 1 15.28 -22.81 -12.16
N LYS A 2 15.82 -21.85 -11.42
CA LYS A 2 16.64 -22.03 -10.21
C LYS A 2 16.01 -21.20 -9.09
N LEU A 3 15.79 -21.81 -7.93
CA LEU A 3 15.24 -21.11 -6.77
C LEU A 3 16.33 -20.23 -6.16
N ILE A 4 16.06 -18.94 -5.99
CA ILE A 4 16.98 -17.96 -5.41
C ILE A 4 16.59 -17.66 -3.96
N GLU A 5 15.30 -17.49 -3.69
CA GLU A 5 14.78 -17.27 -2.33
C GLU A 5 13.49 -18.08 -2.12
N ASP A 6 13.42 -18.83 -1.01
CA ASP A 6 12.21 -19.55 -0.59
C ASP A 6 11.56 -18.85 0.60
N ARG A 7 10.34 -18.37 0.41
CA ARG A 7 9.50 -17.77 1.45
C ARG A 7 10.20 -16.69 2.29
N PRO A 8 10.77 -15.65 1.66
CA PRO A 8 11.50 -14.62 2.37
C PRO A 8 10.62 -13.95 3.44
N ASN A 9 11.13 -13.85 4.66
CA ASN A 9 10.41 -13.36 5.84
C ASN A 9 9.05 -14.08 6.10
N GLY A 10 8.97 -15.38 5.77
CA GLY A 10 7.77 -16.19 5.97
C GLY A 10 6.63 -15.87 4.99
N GLN A 11 6.87 -15.01 4.00
CA GLN A 11 5.88 -14.67 2.98
C GLN A 11 5.67 -15.86 2.04
N SER A 12 4.45 -16.05 1.56
CA SER A 12 4.14 -17.12 0.60
C SER A 12 4.56 -16.72 -0.83
N ILE A 13 5.86 -16.46 -1.00
CA ILE A 13 6.51 -16.07 -2.26
C ILE A 13 7.82 -16.84 -2.42
N GLN A 14 8.18 -17.13 -3.66
CA GLN A 14 9.44 -17.70 -4.09
C GLN A 14 10.02 -16.83 -5.20
N ILE A 15 11.32 -16.57 -5.13
CA ILE A 15 12.05 -15.85 -6.18
C ILE A 15 12.83 -16.87 -7.00
N TRP A 16 12.62 -16.85 -8.32
CA TRP A 16 13.22 -17.79 -9.25
C TRP A 16 14.02 -17.06 -10.33
N GLU A 17 15.11 -17.67 -10.76
CA GLU A 17 15.94 -17.25 -11.89
C GLU A 17 15.74 -18.23 -13.05
N CYS A 18 15.55 -17.72 -14.26
CA CYS A 18 15.56 -18.52 -15.47
C CYS A 18 16.97 -19.04 -15.73
N ARG A 19 17.14 -20.34 -16.02
CA ARG A 19 18.47 -20.89 -16.37
C ARG A 19 18.89 -20.58 -17.81
N SER A 20 17.98 -20.07 -18.63
CA SER A 20 18.22 -19.76 -20.04
C SER A 20 18.54 -18.28 -20.24
N CYS A 21 17.64 -17.38 -19.84
CA CYS A 21 17.81 -15.93 -20.00
C CYS A 21 18.10 -15.17 -18.70
N GLU A 22 18.33 -15.87 -17.59
CA GLU A 22 18.66 -15.27 -16.28
C GLU A 22 17.58 -14.34 -15.68
N ALA A 23 16.47 -14.14 -16.38
CA ALA A 23 15.37 -13.31 -15.90
C ALA A 23 14.82 -13.84 -14.58
N THR A 24 14.69 -12.93 -13.62
CA THR A 24 14.19 -13.20 -12.28
C THR A 24 12.69 -12.97 -12.19
N ARG A 25 11.97 -13.79 -11.42
CA ARG A 25 10.53 -13.64 -11.16
C ARG A 25 10.16 -13.94 -9.71
N ALA A 26 9.21 -13.19 -9.18
CA ALA A 26 8.56 -13.50 -7.91
C ALA A 26 7.20 -14.21 -8.16
N CYS A 27 6.96 -15.36 -7.52
CA CYS A 27 5.67 -16.06 -7.62
C CYS A 27 5.30 -16.77 -6.32
N ARG A 28 4.02 -17.09 -6.14
CA ARG A 28 3.58 -17.92 -5.00
C ARG A 28 4.10 -19.36 -5.12
N PRO A 29 4.38 -20.03 -3.99
CA PRO A 29 4.65 -21.47 -3.99
C PRO A 29 3.58 -22.25 -4.77
N GLY A 30 4.02 -23.24 -5.55
CA GLY A 30 3.14 -24.10 -6.34
C GLY A 30 2.67 -23.50 -7.68
N TRP A 31 2.96 -22.23 -7.96
CA TRP A 31 2.79 -21.70 -9.31
C TRP A 31 3.86 -22.30 -10.23
N LEU A 32 3.43 -23.01 -11.27
CA LEU A 32 4.32 -23.67 -12.23
C LEU A 32 5.36 -22.66 -12.75
N THR A 33 6.62 -22.96 -12.48
CA THR A 33 7.75 -22.03 -12.63
C THR A 33 8.20 -22.01 -14.10
N ARG A 34 7.55 -21.20 -14.93
CA ARG A 34 7.92 -20.99 -16.34
C ARG A 34 8.53 -19.61 -16.55
N CYS A 35 9.49 -19.45 -17.46
CA CYS A 35 9.99 -18.11 -17.74
C CYS A 35 8.90 -17.28 -18.45
N HIS A 36 8.67 -16.03 -18.03
CA HIS A 36 7.76 -15.14 -18.77
C HIS A 36 8.47 -14.45 -19.96
N VAL A 37 9.81 -14.53 -20.01
CA VAL A 37 10.66 -14.03 -21.09
C VAL A 37 10.80 -15.08 -22.20
N CYS A 38 11.61 -16.13 -21.98
CA CYS A 38 11.86 -17.14 -23.03
C CYS A 38 10.65 -17.97 -23.42
N LEU A 39 9.61 -17.98 -22.58
CA LEU A 39 8.58 -19.01 -22.62
C LEU A 39 9.26 -20.41 -22.52
N ASP A 40 8.53 -21.52 -22.53
CA ASP A 40 9.12 -22.84 -22.79
C ASP A 40 8.20 -23.62 -23.72
N GLU A 41 8.63 -24.80 -24.18
CA GLU A 41 7.87 -25.69 -25.08
C GLU A 41 6.45 -26.03 -24.59
N ARG A 42 6.13 -25.72 -23.33
CA ARG A 42 4.83 -25.99 -22.71
C ARG A 42 3.94 -24.74 -22.68
N THR A 43 4.44 -23.57 -23.08
CA THR A 43 3.65 -22.36 -23.27
C THR A 43 2.71 -22.54 -24.44
N ASP A 44 1.45 -22.16 -24.25
CA ASP A 44 0.49 -22.12 -25.34
C ASP A 44 0.95 -21.08 -26.38
N PRO A 45 1.23 -21.47 -27.64
CA PRO A 45 1.71 -20.57 -28.68
C PRO A 45 0.78 -19.37 -28.91
N SER A 46 -0.53 -19.53 -28.67
CA SER A 46 -1.50 -18.44 -28.79
C SER A 46 -1.23 -17.26 -27.84
N ILE A 47 -0.49 -17.49 -26.76
CA ILE A 47 -0.07 -16.40 -25.88
C ILE A 47 1.03 -15.57 -26.54
N ALA A 48 2.03 -16.20 -27.16
CA ALA A 48 3.07 -15.49 -27.89
C ALA A 48 2.46 -14.70 -29.06
N GLU A 49 1.56 -15.32 -29.83
CA GLU A 49 0.83 -14.68 -30.95
C GLU A 49 -0.01 -13.49 -30.49
N ALA A 50 -0.76 -13.61 -29.39
CA ALA A 50 -1.57 -12.51 -28.85
C ALA A 50 -0.72 -11.29 -28.44
N TYR A 51 0.48 -11.52 -27.90
CA TYR A 51 1.40 -10.45 -27.54
C TYR A 51 2.22 -9.92 -28.72
N GLY A 52 2.56 -10.77 -29.70
CA GLY A 52 3.15 -10.36 -30.98
C GLY A 52 2.24 -9.39 -31.74
N MET A 53 0.93 -9.67 -31.79
CA MET A 53 -0.05 -8.73 -32.37
C MET A 53 -0.15 -7.40 -31.62
N ILE A 54 -0.03 -7.42 -30.28
CA ILE A 54 0.01 -6.19 -29.47
C ILE A 54 1.26 -5.37 -29.80
N PHE A 55 2.40 -6.02 -30.02
CA PHE A 55 3.65 -5.35 -30.36
C PHE A 55 3.59 -4.60 -31.69
N GLU A 56 3.07 -5.23 -32.75
CA GLU A 56 2.87 -4.53 -34.02
C GLU A 56 1.99 -3.28 -33.86
N SER A 57 1.00 -3.33 -32.97
CA SER A 57 0.11 -2.20 -32.70
C SER A 57 0.72 -1.12 -31.81
N MET A 58 1.76 -1.44 -31.02
CA MET A 58 2.48 -0.51 -30.14
C MET A 58 3.63 0.22 -30.86
N ILE A 59 4.14 -0.34 -31.95
CA ILE A 59 5.13 0.31 -32.82
C ILE A 59 4.39 1.20 -33.79
N THR A 60 4.33 2.49 -33.46
CA THR A 60 3.54 3.45 -34.23
C THR A 60 4.35 4.18 -35.30
N THR A 61 5.68 4.06 -35.26
CA THR A 61 6.59 4.75 -36.17
C THR A 61 7.61 3.82 -36.81
N ASP A 62 8.03 4.16 -38.04
CA ASP A 62 9.13 3.46 -38.73
C ASP A 62 10.45 3.58 -37.98
N GLU A 63 10.65 4.65 -37.21
CA GLU A 63 11.84 4.86 -36.39
C GLU A 63 11.89 3.91 -35.18
N GLU A 64 10.76 3.68 -34.51
CA GLU A 64 10.63 2.66 -33.45
C GLU A 64 10.87 1.26 -34.02
N ARG A 65 10.31 0.97 -35.20
CA ARG A 65 10.51 -0.31 -35.89
C ARG A 65 11.98 -0.52 -36.25
N GLN A 66 12.67 0.50 -36.73
CA GLN A 66 14.09 0.43 -37.07
C GLN A 66 14.96 0.25 -35.83
N LYS A 67 14.71 1.02 -34.75
CA LYS A 67 15.42 0.86 -33.47
C LYS A 67 15.30 -0.56 -32.92
N LEU A 68 14.10 -1.13 -33.01
CA LEU A 68 13.89 -2.52 -32.63
C LEU A 68 14.72 -3.45 -33.51
N ARG A 69 14.61 -3.35 -34.84
CA ARG A 69 15.41 -4.17 -35.77
C ARG A 69 16.92 -4.10 -35.49
N ASP A 70 17.43 -2.91 -35.20
CA ASP A 70 18.83 -2.68 -34.83
C ASP A 70 19.20 -3.40 -33.52
N ILE A 71 18.31 -3.36 -32.50
CA ILE A 71 18.48 -4.09 -31.24
C ILE A 71 18.51 -5.61 -31.47
N TYR A 72 17.67 -6.12 -32.37
CA TYR A 72 17.57 -7.56 -32.67
C TYR A 72 18.57 -8.05 -33.72
N GLY A 73 19.35 -7.15 -34.34
CA GLY A 73 20.32 -7.52 -35.39
C GLY A 73 19.70 -8.15 -36.63
N VAL A 74 18.42 -7.91 -36.89
CA VAL A 74 17.69 -8.45 -38.05
C VAL A 74 17.72 -7.48 -39.22
N GLY A 75 17.83 -8.01 -40.44
CA GLY A 75 17.80 -7.22 -41.66
C GLY A 75 16.48 -6.47 -41.85
N ALA A 76 16.49 -5.42 -42.68
CA ALA A 76 15.31 -4.58 -42.96
C ALA A 76 14.07 -5.37 -43.44
N ASN A 77 14.29 -6.57 -44.01
CA ASN A 77 13.26 -7.44 -44.58
C ASN A 77 13.10 -8.79 -43.84
N GLU A 78 13.81 -9.00 -42.72
CA GLU A 78 13.64 -10.23 -41.92
C GLU A 78 12.42 -10.11 -41.00
N TRP A 79 11.67 -11.21 -40.88
CA TRP A 79 10.57 -11.33 -39.93
C TRP A 79 11.13 -11.60 -38.53
N ILE A 80 10.73 -10.82 -37.54
CA ILE A 80 10.99 -11.15 -36.12
C ILE A 80 9.88 -12.13 -35.74
N ASP A 81 10.22 -13.37 -35.43
CA ASP A 81 9.24 -14.36 -34.98
C ASP A 81 8.48 -13.83 -33.74
N ASP A 82 7.19 -14.16 -33.61
CA ASP A 82 6.34 -13.63 -32.53
C ASP A 82 6.89 -14.04 -31.14
N VAL A 83 7.55 -15.21 -31.07
CA VAL A 83 8.20 -15.70 -29.85
C VAL A 83 9.43 -14.86 -29.49
N ASP A 84 10.26 -14.50 -30.49
CA ASP A 84 11.44 -13.65 -30.30
C ASP A 84 11.06 -12.22 -29.96
N ALA A 85 10.03 -11.69 -30.63
CA ALA A 85 9.44 -10.38 -30.32
C ALA A 85 8.94 -10.35 -28.88
N HIS A 86 8.10 -11.33 -28.49
CA HIS A 86 7.62 -11.50 -27.12
C HIS A 86 8.78 -11.56 -26.12
N GLY A 87 9.79 -12.38 -26.38
CA GLY A 87 10.94 -12.57 -25.51
C GLY A 87 11.62 -11.25 -25.15
N LEU A 88 11.95 -10.42 -26.13
CA LEU A 88 12.60 -9.14 -25.85
C LEU A 88 11.66 -8.13 -25.19
N ILE A 89 10.40 -8.02 -25.63
CA ILE A 89 9.44 -7.10 -25.01
C ILE A 89 9.31 -7.41 -23.54
N MET A 90 9.15 -8.70 -23.23
CA MET A 90 9.03 -9.16 -21.87
C MET A 90 10.32 -8.92 -21.10
N TYR A 91 11.48 -9.20 -21.68
CA TYR A 91 12.75 -8.89 -21.03
C TYR A 91 12.86 -7.40 -20.68
N ASN A 92 12.61 -6.51 -21.65
CA ASN A 92 12.69 -5.07 -21.44
C ASN A 92 11.64 -4.59 -20.42
N THR A 93 10.40 -5.08 -20.51
CA THR A 93 9.35 -4.74 -19.54
C THR A 93 9.76 -5.14 -18.12
N VAL A 94 10.43 -6.28 -17.94
CA VAL A 94 10.95 -6.70 -16.64
C VAL A 94 12.06 -5.77 -16.19
N GLN A 95 13.02 -5.45 -17.07
CA GLN A 95 14.11 -4.54 -16.72
C GLN A 95 13.59 -3.17 -16.34
N ASP A 96 12.66 -2.60 -17.10
CA ASP A 96 12.03 -1.31 -16.80
C ASP A 96 11.30 -1.35 -15.46
N GLU A 97 10.54 -2.41 -15.19
CA GLU A 97 9.89 -2.57 -13.88
C GLU A 97 10.94 -2.67 -12.76
N LEU A 98 12.01 -3.45 -12.91
CA LEU A 98 13.07 -3.54 -11.90
C LEU A 98 13.74 -2.18 -11.66
N LEU A 99 14.08 -1.45 -12.72
CA LEU A 99 14.70 -0.12 -12.68
C LEU A 99 13.82 0.90 -11.96
N MET A 100 12.50 0.87 -12.17
CA MET A 100 11.56 1.78 -11.48
C MET A 100 11.54 1.62 -9.96
N HIS A 101 11.99 0.47 -9.43
CA HIS A 101 12.06 0.22 -7.98
C HIS A 101 13.47 0.33 -7.41
N GLU A 102 14.47 0.67 -8.22
CA GLU A 102 15.81 0.94 -7.70
C GLU A 102 15.80 2.08 -6.69
N ARG A 103 16.47 1.87 -5.57
CA ARG A 103 16.64 2.89 -4.53
C ARG A 103 17.88 2.60 -3.68
N PRO A 104 18.51 3.64 -3.11
CA PRO A 104 19.71 3.47 -2.30
C PRO A 104 19.52 2.46 -1.15
N GLY A 105 20.50 1.58 -0.98
CA GLY A 105 20.52 0.54 0.06
C GLY A 105 19.67 -0.70 -0.24
N TRP A 106 19.16 -0.83 -1.47
CA TRP A 106 18.37 -1.98 -1.92
C TRP A 106 18.86 -2.50 -3.27
N SER A 107 19.14 -3.80 -3.32
CA SER A 107 19.29 -4.55 -4.56
C SER A 107 17.94 -5.14 -4.97
N VAL A 108 17.39 -4.71 -6.11
CA VAL A 108 16.12 -5.25 -6.63
C VAL A 108 16.39 -6.67 -7.14
N LEU A 109 15.59 -7.65 -6.69
CA LEU A 109 15.82 -9.07 -6.99
C LEU A 109 14.89 -9.61 -8.06
N ALA A 110 13.62 -9.22 -8.05
CA ALA A 110 12.63 -9.77 -8.96
C ALA A 110 11.36 -8.91 -8.98
N ALA A 111 10.75 -8.84 -10.16
CA ALA A 111 9.41 -8.29 -10.33
C ALA A 111 8.40 -9.40 -10.65
N ASP A 112 7.13 -9.03 -10.64
CA ASP A 112 6.04 -9.81 -11.22
C ASP A 112 5.20 -8.89 -12.09
N ILE A 113 5.26 -9.12 -13.41
CA ILE A 113 4.47 -8.35 -14.37
C ILE A 113 3.05 -8.88 -14.34
N ALA A 114 2.12 -8.05 -13.87
CA ALA A 114 0.72 -8.39 -13.79
C ALA A 114 0.18 -8.80 -15.17
N GLY A 115 -0.40 -10.01 -15.24
CA GLY A 115 -1.16 -10.43 -16.42
C GLY A 115 -0.35 -11.07 -17.55
N LEU A 116 0.91 -11.46 -17.32
CA LEU A 116 1.78 -12.03 -18.35
C LEU A 116 2.48 -13.35 -17.95
N PRO A 117 2.64 -14.33 -18.86
CA PRO A 117 1.73 -14.73 -19.95
C PRO A 117 0.54 -15.58 -19.44
N TRP A 118 0.53 -15.94 -18.15
CA TRP A 118 -0.36 -16.97 -17.61
C TRP A 118 -1.70 -16.40 -17.20
N GLY A 119 -2.37 -15.68 -18.11
CA GLY A 119 -3.75 -15.21 -17.97
C GLY A 119 -4.61 -16.30 -17.36
N GLY A 120 -4.68 -16.31 -16.03
CA GLY A 120 -5.49 -17.26 -15.31
C GLY A 120 -6.89 -16.91 -15.72
N HIS A 121 -7.58 -17.85 -16.37
CA HIS A 121 -8.97 -17.80 -16.81
C HIS A 121 -9.97 -17.44 -15.69
N SER A 122 -9.49 -17.11 -14.48
CA SER A 122 -10.22 -16.75 -13.28
C SER A 122 -10.02 -15.29 -12.81
N GLY A 123 -9.38 -14.42 -13.59
CA GLY A 123 -9.35 -12.98 -13.29
C GLY A 123 -8.57 -12.57 -12.04
N ARG A 124 -7.80 -13.47 -11.41
CA ARG A 124 -6.95 -13.16 -10.25
C ARG A 124 -5.63 -12.51 -10.68
N ARG A 125 -5.73 -11.29 -11.21
CA ARG A 125 -4.62 -10.45 -11.71
C ARG A 125 -3.91 -9.67 -10.59
N SER A 126 -3.68 -10.27 -9.42
CA SER A 126 -2.94 -9.59 -8.36
C SER A 126 -1.44 -9.81 -8.55
N SER A 127 -0.70 -8.82 -9.03
CA SER A 127 0.77 -8.83 -9.03
C SER A 127 1.30 -9.25 -7.65
N HIS A 128 2.27 -10.15 -7.64
CA HIS A 128 3.03 -10.56 -6.46
C HIS A 128 4.01 -9.49 -5.98
N GLY A 129 4.07 -8.36 -6.69
CA GLY A 129 4.88 -7.20 -6.39
C GLY A 129 6.34 -7.37 -6.77
N VAL A 130 7.09 -6.29 -6.58
CA VAL A 130 8.54 -6.28 -6.74
C VAL A 130 9.20 -6.57 -5.40
N TRP A 131 10.27 -7.34 -5.44
CA TRP A 131 11.02 -7.84 -4.29
C TRP A 131 12.47 -7.41 -4.39
N GLY A 132 13.03 -7.01 -3.27
CA GLY A 132 14.42 -6.59 -3.17
C GLY A 132 15.07 -7.07 -1.89
N ARG A 133 16.39 -7.08 -1.90
CA ARG A 133 17.27 -7.39 -0.76
C ARG A 133 17.83 -6.09 -0.22
N HIS A 134 17.70 -5.89 1.09
CA HIS A 134 18.35 -4.76 1.75
C HIS A 134 19.86 -5.01 1.85
N ASP A 135 20.67 -4.09 1.32
CA ASP A 135 22.11 -4.32 1.16
C ASP A 135 22.83 -4.49 2.49
N ALA A 136 22.38 -3.77 3.53
CA ALA A 136 23.06 -3.77 4.82
C ALA A 136 22.78 -5.01 5.68
N CYS A 137 21.60 -5.63 5.56
CA CYS A 137 21.19 -6.74 6.45
C CYS A 137 20.71 -7.99 5.72
N GLY A 138 20.73 -7.99 4.38
CA GLY A 138 20.32 -9.14 3.56
C GLY A 138 18.82 -9.44 3.59
N THR A 139 18.00 -8.65 4.27
CA THR A 139 16.56 -8.91 4.37
C THR A 139 15.89 -8.79 3.00
N VAL A 140 15.24 -9.86 2.56
CA VAL A 140 14.46 -9.88 1.33
C VAL A 140 12.99 -9.59 1.65
N GLN A 141 12.41 -8.58 0.99
CA GLN A 141 11.00 -8.19 1.21
C GLN A 141 10.41 -7.50 -0.01
N SER A 142 9.09 -7.29 0.01
CA SER A 142 8.44 -6.48 -1.00
C SER A 142 8.94 -5.03 -0.97
N MET A 143 9.26 -4.50 -2.15
CA MET A 143 9.69 -3.12 -2.38
C MET A 143 8.57 -2.09 -2.15
N ARG A 144 7.31 -2.53 -2.03
CA ARG A 144 6.19 -1.67 -1.57
C ARG A 144 6.42 -1.13 -0.17
N ALA A 145 7.16 -1.85 0.67
CA ALA A 145 7.53 -1.34 1.97
C ALA A 145 8.57 -0.22 1.81
N VAL A 146 8.30 0.90 2.46
CA VAL A 146 9.14 2.12 2.40
C VAL A 146 10.43 2.01 3.21
N GLU A 147 10.56 1.01 4.08
CA GLU A 147 11.74 0.78 4.92
C GLU A 147 12.02 -0.71 5.11
N CYS A 148 13.25 -1.06 5.50
CA CYS A 148 13.65 -2.43 5.82
C CYS A 148 12.97 -2.89 7.10
N ALA A 149 12.31 -4.05 7.10
CA ALA A 149 11.57 -4.58 8.24
C ALA A 149 12.45 -4.92 9.46
N VAL A 150 13.76 -5.18 9.25
CA VAL A 150 14.70 -5.62 10.28
C VAL A 150 15.59 -4.48 10.79
N CYS A 151 16.16 -3.68 9.91
CA CYS A 151 17.02 -2.57 10.33
C CYS A 151 16.23 -1.51 11.10
N PRO A 152 16.86 -0.81 12.07
CA PRO A 152 16.26 0.34 12.72
C PRO A 152 15.77 1.36 11.67
N PRO A 153 14.62 2.02 11.89
CA PRO A 153 14.19 3.11 11.03
C PRO A 153 15.25 4.22 10.98
N THR A 154 15.44 4.81 9.81
CA THR A 154 16.34 5.97 9.64
C THR A 154 15.93 7.10 10.60
N PRO A 155 16.87 7.79 11.26
CA PRO A 155 16.56 8.95 12.09
C PRO A 155 15.71 9.97 11.33
N GLY A 156 14.64 10.46 11.97
CA GLY A 156 13.69 11.40 11.34
C GLY A 156 12.66 10.76 10.38
N SER A 157 12.70 9.44 10.18
CA SER A 157 11.68 8.73 9.41
C SER A 157 10.28 8.95 9.98
N ARG A 158 9.30 9.06 9.08
CA ARG A 158 7.88 9.24 9.43
C ARG A 158 7.08 7.93 9.40
N THR A 159 7.75 6.78 9.24
CA THR A 159 7.10 5.47 9.19
C THR A 159 6.44 5.12 10.52
N HIS A 160 5.49 4.19 10.48
CA HIS A 160 4.80 3.71 11.69
C HIS A 160 5.77 3.10 12.71
N ARG A 161 6.83 2.45 12.24
CA ARG A 161 7.84 1.84 13.11
C ARG A 161 8.75 2.89 13.73
N ALA A 162 9.19 3.89 12.97
CA ALA A 162 9.97 5.01 13.49
C ALA A 162 9.22 5.77 14.60
N ARG A 163 7.91 5.93 14.42
CA ARG A 163 7.05 6.62 15.36
C ARG A 163 6.48 5.72 16.45
N ALA A 164 6.80 4.42 16.47
CA ALA A 164 6.08 3.42 17.25
C ALA A 164 5.93 3.79 18.73
N GLU A 165 7.01 4.31 19.33
CA GLU A 165 7.08 4.71 20.74
C GLU A 165 6.79 6.20 20.98
N SER A 166 6.58 6.98 19.91
CA SER A 166 6.22 8.39 20.04
C SER A 166 4.83 8.54 20.65
N PRO A 167 4.61 9.52 21.55
CA PRO A 167 3.28 9.82 22.07
C PRO A 167 2.31 10.21 20.94
N GLN A 168 1.11 9.65 20.98
CA GLN A 168 0.03 9.93 20.04
C GLN A 168 -1.30 9.95 20.80
N LEU A 169 -2.27 10.72 20.30
CA LEU A 169 -3.61 10.78 20.87
C LEU A 169 -4.58 9.92 20.05
N LEU A 170 -5.40 9.13 20.73
CA LEU A 170 -6.66 8.58 20.22
C LEU A 170 -7.77 9.44 20.81
N TYR A 171 -8.67 9.97 19.98
CA TYR A 171 -9.71 10.90 20.43
C TYR A 171 -11.09 10.47 19.95
N LEU A 172 -12.10 10.89 20.70
CA LEU A 172 -13.50 10.86 20.39
C LEU A 172 -14.04 12.28 20.61
N VAL A 173 -14.58 12.88 19.55
CA VAL A 173 -15.17 14.22 19.61
C VAL A 173 -16.64 14.14 19.17
N ALA A 174 -17.52 14.85 19.86
CA ALA A 174 -18.90 15.05 19.46
C ALA A 174 -19.02 16.27 18.57
N PHE A 175 -19.96 16.23 17.63
CA PHE A 175 -20.35 17.35 16.81
C PHE A 175 -21.84 17.24 16.53
N ASP A 176 -22.59 18.28 16.87
CA ASP A 176 -24.00 18.36 16.50
C ASP A 176 -24.09 18.84 15.05
N ASP A 177 -24.60 17.98 14.16
CA ASP A 177 -24.71 18.32 12.75
C ASP A 177 -25.74 19.44 12.52
N PRO A 178 -25.34 20.60 11.99
CA PRO A 178 -26.27 21.68 11.69
C PRO A 178 -27.22 21.37 10.52
N ALA A 179 -26.97 20.30 9.74
CA ALA A 179 -27.79 19.91 8.59
C ALA A 179 -28.91 18.89 8.90
N GLY A 180 -29.11 18.53 10.18
CA GLY A 180 -30.27 17.75 10.63
C GLY A 180 -30.08 16.23 10.71
N VAL A 181 -28.84 15.73 10.58
CA VAL A 181 -28.52 14.28 10.75
C VAL A 181 -28.45 13.87 12.24
N GLY A 182 -28.49 14.85 13.16
CA GLY A 182 -28.45 14.65 14.60
C GLY A 182 -27.03 14.66 15.17
N SER A 183 -26.88 14.28 16.44
CA SER A 183 -25.56 14.29 17.09
C SER A 183 -24.67 13.18 16.52
N LEU A 184 -23.50 13.58 16.04
CA LEU A 184 -22.47 12.71 15.49
C LEU A 184 -21.28 12.66 16.44
N VAL A 185 -20.53 11.56 16.36
CA VAL A 185 -19.22 11.45 16.99
C VAL A 185 -18.18 11.05 15.95
N LYS A 186 -16.99 11.63 16.06
CA LYS A 186 -15.81 11.25 15.28
C LYS A 186 -14.78 10.63 16.21
N PHE A 187 -14.35 9.42 15.88
CA PHE A 187 -13.13 8.87 16.45
C PHE A 187 -11.96 9.05 15.48
N GLY A 188 -10.74 9.04 16.01
CA GLY A 188 -9.55 9.09 15.18
C GLY A 188 -8.29 9.24 16.01
N HIS A 189 -7.15 9.34 15.35
CA HIS A 189 -5.90 9.61 16.03
C HIS A 189 -5.16 10.83 15.47
N GLY A 190 -4.36 11.46 16.31
CA GLY A 190 -3.68 12.68 15.89
C GLY A 190 -2.69 13.24 16.89
N SER A 191 -2.14 14.38 16.50
CA SER A 191 -1.42 15.27 17.40
C SER A 191 -2.40 16.12 18.21
N ARG A 192 -1.88 16.81 19.23
CA ARG A 192 -2.62 17.85 19.97
C ARG A 192 -3.26 18.89 19.03
N ARG A 193 -2.55 19.29 17.98
CA ARG A 193 -3.05 20.24 16.98
C ARG A 193 -4.30 19.72 16.29
N ARG A 194 -4.32 18.46 15.87
CA ARG A 194 -5.49 17.87 15.19
C ARG A 194 -6.74 17.86 16.07
N VAL A 195 -6.60 17.60 17.36
CA VAL A 195 -7.73 17.69 18.32
C VAL A 195 -8.20 19.14 18.46
N LEU A 196 -7.28 20.11 18.55
CA LEU A 196 -7.65 21.52 18.56
C LEU A 196 -8.34 21.99 17.27
N ASP A 197 -7.95 21.44 16.11
CA ASP A 197 -8.58 21.77 14.83
C ASP A 197 -10.04 21.28 14.80
N HIS A 198 -10.34 20.14 15.43
CA HIS A 198 -11.73 19.70 15.64
C HIS A 198 -12.50 20.65 16.55
N ILE A 199 -11.90 21.03 17.67
CA ILE A 199 -12.51 21.95 18.64
C ILE A 199 -12.79 23.32 18.02
N SER A 200 -11.83 23.85 17.26
CA SER A 200 -11.98 25.11 16.52
C SER A 200 -13.08 25.04 15.46
N GLY A 201 -13.38 23.84 14.97
CA GLY A 201 -14.51 23.56 14.08
C GLY A 201 -15.85 23.32 14.80
N GLY A 202 -15.93 23.54 16.12
CA GLY A 202 -17.15 23.40 16.91
C GLY A 202 -17.37 22.03 17.54
N ALA A 203 -16.40 21.10 17.44
CA ALA A 203 -16.51 19.80 18.08
C ALA A 203 -16.20 19.88 19.59
N VAL A 204 -16.84 19.02 20.38
CA VAL A 204 -16.61 18.90 21.83
C VAL A 204 -15.83 17.60 22.10
N PRO A 205 -14.67 17.64 22.79
CA PRO A 205 -13.96 16.44 23.14
C PRO A 205 -14.75 15.63 24.17
N LEU A 206 -15.09 14.39 23.83
CA LEU A 206 -15.75 13.45 24.76
C LEU A 206 -14.71 12.63 25.54
N LEU A 207 -13.68 12.16 24.86
CA LEU A 207 -12.60 11.38 25.45
C LEU A 207 -11.34 11.49 24.60
N VAL A 208 -10.19 11.74 25.22
CA VAL A 208 -8.88 11.79 24.57
C VAL A 208 -7.87 10.97 25.36
N LEU A 209 -7.40 9.88 24.76
CA LEU A 209 -6.41 8.98 25.36
C LEU A 209 -5.04 9.22 24.73
N ARG A 210 -4.02 9.41 25.56
CA ARG A 210 -2.61 9.43 25.16
C ARG A 210 -1.99 8.05 25.36
N ALA A 211 -1.32 7.54 24.33
CA ALA A 211 -0.53 6.31 24.41
C ALA A 211 0.60 6.35 23.36
N THR A 212 1.35 5.25 23.20
CA THR A 212 2.31 5.13 22.10
C THR A 212 1.59 5.06 20.75
N PHE A 213 2.21 5.57 19.68
CA PHE A 213 1.66 5.53 18.32
C PHE A 213 1.26 4.11 17.92
N ARG A 214 2.07 3.09 18.27
CA ARG A 214 1.77 1.68 17.99
C ARG A 214 0.46 1.24 18.63
N GLN A 215 0.24 1.57 19.90
CA GLN A 215 -1.00 1.23 20.60
C GLN A 215 -2.20 1.94 19.99
N VAL A 216 -2.05 3.23 19.66
CA VAL A 216 -3.11 4.06 19.07
C VAL A 216 -3.54 3.55 17.69
N VAL A 217 -2.59 3.26 16.78
CA VAL A 217 -2.92 2.70 15.44
C VAL A 217 -3.61 1.34 15.56
N LYS A 218 -3.18 0.50 16.52
CA LYS A 218 -3.85 -0.79 16.78
C LYS A 218 -5.28 -0.58 17.27
N ALA A 219 -5.52 0.41 18.13
CA ALA A 219 -6.84 0.73 18.66
C ALA A 219 -7.76 1.31 17.58
N GLU A 220 -7.28 2.24 16.76
CA GLU A 220 -8.03 2.83 15.64
C GLU A 220 -8.49 1.74 14.66
N ARG A 221 -7.62 0.80 14.28
CA ARG A 221 -8.00 -0.33 13.41
C ARG A 221 -9.13 -1.17 14.00
N LYS A 222 -9.17 -1.35 15.34
CA LYS A 222 -10.27 -2.05 16.02
C LYS A 222 -11.57 -1.24 15.96
N LEU A 223 -11.50 0.09 16.08
CA LEU A 223 -12.67 0.96 15.93
C LEU A 223 -13.20 0.92 14.49
N ALA A 224 -12.32 1.07 13.50
CA ALA A 224 -12.68 0.99 12.09
C ALA A 224 -13.30 -0.37 11.72
N ALA A 225 -12.74 -1.48 12.22
CA ALA A 225 -13.32 -2.82 12.00
C ALA A 225 -14.69 -3.00 12.67
N ARG A 226 -14.97 -2.27 13.76
CA ARG A 226 -16.20 -2.40 14.54
C ARG A 226 -17.33 -1.49 14.05
N TYR A 227 -16.99 -0.26 13.66
CA TYR A 227 -17.96 0.80 13.36
C TYR A 227 -17.88 1.31 11.93
N GLY A 228 -16.96 0.81 11.11
CA GLY A 228 -16.75 1.32 9.75
C GLY A 228 -17.95 1.14 8.82
N CYS A 229 -18.79 0.12 9.05
CA CYS A 229 -20.03 -0.07 8.30
C CYS A 229 -21.13 0.93 8.69
N ASP A 230 -21.03 1.54 9.87
CA ASP A 230 -21.98 2.53 10.38
C ASP A 230 -21.52 3.98 10.12
N ALA A 231 -20.41 4.15 9.41
CA ALA A 231 -19.87 5.46 9.08
C ALA A 231 -20.82 6.22 8.15
N VAL A 232 -21.07 7.49 8.44
CA VAL A 232 -21.98 8.34 7.65
C VAL A 232 -21.44 8.66 6.26
N GLY A 233 -20.12 8.50 6.06
CA GLY A 233 -19.46 8.73 4.78
C GLY A 233 -19.36 10.21 4.41
N ALA A 234 -19.22 10.48 3.11
CA ALA A 234 -19.08 11.83 2.58
C ALA A 234 -20.45 12.54 2.59
N ILE A 235 -20.72 13.29 3.66
CA ILE A 235 -21.90 14.15 3.79
C ILE A 235 -21.49 15.63 3.72
N THR A 236 -22.34 16.46 3.11
CA THR A 236 -22.17 17.90 3.02
C THR A 236 -22.41 18.54 4.40
N GLY A 237 -21.57 19.49 4.82
CA GLY A 237 -21.74 20.22 6.08
C GLY A 237 -20.84 19.78 7.23
N LEU A 238 -20.08 18.68 7.06
CA LEU A 238 -19.05 18.31 8.04
C LEU A 238 -17.92 19.36 8.11
N PRO A 239 -17.36 19.63 9.30
CA PRO A 239 -16.17 20.46 9.42
C PRO A 239 -15.02 19.90 8.58
N ALA A 240 -14.17 20.76 8.03
CA ALA A 240 -13.03 20.33 7.20
C ALA A 240 -12.11 19.31 7.90
N SER A 241 -12.00 19.42 9.24
CA SER A 241 -11.22 18.49 10.06
C SER A 241 -11.79 17.06 10.09
N PHE A 242 -13.06 16.86 9.73
CA PHE A 242 -13.73 15.55 9.69
C PHE A 242 -13.44 14.77 8.41
N GLU A 243 -12.77 15.41 7.43
CA GLU A 243 -12.34 14.84 6.16
C GLU A 243 -13.49 14.12 5.42
N ARG A 244 -13.30 12.87 5.00
CA ARG A 244 -14.28 12.11 4.20
C ARG A 244 -15.42 11.46 5.02
N GLY A 245 -15.45 11.66 6.34
CA GLY A 245 -16.49 11.09 7.20
C GLY A 245 -16.39 9.58 7.44
N THR A 246 -15.28 8.93 7.07
CA THR A 246 -15.06 7.48 7.23
C THR A 246 -14.91 7.02 8.68
N GLU A 247 -14.65 7.96 9.59
CA GLU A 247 -14.55 7.72 11.04
C GLU A 247 -15.64 8.47 11.84
N VAL A 248 -16.71 8.90 11.15
CA VAL A 248 -17.81 9.66 11.75
C VAL A 248 -19.04 8.77 11.81
N VAL A 249 -19.61 8.62 13.00
CA VAL A 249 -20.72 7.70 13.25
C VAL A 249 -21.80 8.37 14.09
N PRO A 250 -23.05 7.87 14.09
CA PRO A 250 -24.10 8.36 14.97
C PRO A 250 -23.72 8.24 16.45
N ALA A 251 -24.01 9.26 17.26
CA ALA A 251 -23.67 9.27 18.69
C ALA A 251 -24.30 8.09 19.48
N GLY A 252 -25.43 7.56 19.02
CA GLY A 252 -26.13 6.42 19.65
C GLY A 252 -25.35 5.10 19.66
N LEU A 253 -24.26 4.98 18.90
CA LEU A 253 -23.43 3.76 18.88
C LEU A 253 -22.53 3.58 20.10
N ASN A 254 -22.48 4.55 21.02
CA ASN A 254 -21.74 4.49 22.28
C ASN A 254 -20.28 4.01 22.08
N VAL A 255 -19.52 4.75 21.26
CA VAL A 255 -18.11 4.45 20.99
C VAL A 255 -17.30 4.57 22.28
N ASP A 256 -16.61 3.48 22.66
CA ASP A 256 -15.80 3.42 23.87
C ASP A 256 -14.31 3.22 23.50
N LEU A 257 -13.49 4.24 23.75
CA LEU A 257 -12.05 4.19 23.47
C LEU A 257 -11.30 3.28 24.46
N HIS A 258 -11.70 3.19 25.72
CA HIS A 258 -11.02 2.36 26.72
C HIS A 258 -11.15 0.87 26.40
N ARG A 259 -12.23 0.47 25.74
CA ARG A 259 -12.41 -0.90 25.24
C ARG A 259 -11.36 -1.30 24.21
N VAL A 260 -10.89 -0.38 23.38
CA VAL A 260 -9.90 -0.67 22.33
C VAL A 260 -8.47 -0.32 22.73
N LEU A 261 -8.32 0.61 23.69
CA LEU A 261 -7.06 1.15 24.19
C LEU A 261 -7.08 1.28 25.73
N SER A 262 -6.48 0.31 26.42
CA SER A 262 -6.34 0.29 27.87
C SER A 262 -5.02 -0.37 28.28
N GLY A 263 -4.66 -0.26 29.56
CA GLY A 263 -3.46 -0.84 30.13
C GLY A 263 -2.30 0.14 30.29
N THR A 264 -1.10 -0.41 30.52
CA THR A 264 0.10 0.36 30.85
C THR A 264 0.45 1.39 29.76
N GLY A 265 0.76 2.61 30.19
CA GLY A 265 1.17 3.70 29.30
C GLY A 265 0.01 4.43 28.60
N VAL A 266 -1.24 4.06 28.90
CA VAL A 266 -2.44 4.79 28.46
C VAL A 266 -2.82 5.81 29.54
N THR A 267 -3.05 7.06 29.15
CA THR A 267 -3.49 8.13 30.07
C THR A 267 -4.68 8.87 29.46
N ASP A 268 -5.74 9.05 30.23
CA ASP A 268 -6.80 9.99 29.87
C ASP A 268 -6.28 11.42 30.02
N VAL A 269 -6.36 12.19 28.95
CA VAL A 269 -5.90 13.58 28.86
C VAL A 269 -7.00 14.51 28.36
N THR A 270 -8.26 14.10 28.48
CA THR A 270 -9.44 14.86 28.00
C THR A 270 -9.48 16.25 28.59
N GLU A 271 -9.16 16.40 29.88
CA GLU A 271 -9.15 17.68 30.59
C GLU A 271 -8.20 18.72 29.98
N LEU A 272 -7.14 18.30 29.26
CA LEU A 272 -6.24 19.22 28.55
C LEU A 272 -6.89 19.91 27.35
N PHE A 273 -8.08 19.45 26.97
CA PHE A 273 -8.86 19.92 25.81
C PHE A 273 -10.23 20.48 26.21
N SER A 274 -10.60 20.37 27.48
CA SER A 274 -11.78 21.03 28.01
C SER A 274 -11.56 22.54 27.96
N ILE A 275 -12.36 23.24 27.16
CA ILE A 275 -12.45 24.69 27.26
C ILE A 275 -13.20 24.96 28.56
N ALA A 276 -12.60 25.72 29.49
CA ALA A 276 -13.34 26.22 30.63
C ALA A 276 -14.55 26.99 30.11
N THR A 277 -15.75 26.45 30.29
CA THR A 277 -16.97 27.20 30.04
C THR A 277 -16.89 28.43 30.93
N PRO A 278 -16.86 29.68 30.40
CA PRO A 278 -16.96 30.83 31.27
C PRO A 278 -18.28 30.70 32.03
N GLU A 279 -18.21 30.77 33.36
CA GLU A 279 -19.40 30.79 34.23
C GLU A 279 -20.38 31.79 33.64
N ARG A 280 -21.57 31.31 33.25
CA ARG A 280 -22.68 32.19 32.94
C ARG A 280 -22.94 33.00 34.21
N ALA A 281 -22.63 34.29 34.18
CA ALA A 281 -23.03 35.21 35.23
C ALA A 281 -24.54 35.02 35.47
N PRO A 282 -25.00 34.90 36.73
CA PRO A 282 -26.41 34.77 37.02
C PRO A 282 -27.12 35.99 36.46
N VAL A 283 -28.13 35.73 35.63
CA VAL A 283 -29.07 36.76 35.17
C VAL A 283 -29.83 37.21 36.41
N THR A 284 -29.50 38.39 36.91
CA THR A 284 -30.31 39.15 37.88
C THR A 284 -31.47 39.82 37.17
#